data_AF-A0AAU7JA20-F1
#
_entry.id   AF-A0AAU7JA20-F1
#
_cell.length_a   1.000
_cell.length_b   1.000
_cell.length_c   1.000
_cell.angle_alpha   90.00
_cell.angle_beta   90.00
_cell.angle_gamma   90.00
#
_symmetry.space_group_name_H-M   'P 1'
#
loop_
_entity.id
_entity.type
_entity.pdbx_description
1 polymer ?
#
loop_
_entity_poly.entity_id
_entity_poly.type
_entity_poly.pdbx_seq_one_letter_code
_entity_poly.pdbx_strand_id
1 'polypeptide(L)'
;MIIRRFLAWTRTAPAEPRAAATGALARAYLTADMDAHAKAEAEAALTLALDDPSPLVRAALADALAGEAGAPRHLVAALASDAPEIAALILERSPLLSDPELIDHAAMGSAATQAAIARRADLSPAVAAALAEVAEADAVLALVSNAGAVIPTFSLERMIERFGGDADLRRALLERPDLTIGVRLSALLAGVRAPGADAASRDGLSPARCEQLQRDEEEKIVLALAARSDDDELTGLVAHLRAAGRLTPGLLLRGLLFGEQRLVAEAVANLVRLPARRVAALMAEPRSGGWRALHRKAGLPQLLLGAFQSAIEAARAEAGNDGWSGGPALARRVIGRVIADCVAMGEDTGGRVLVLLRRFEVDIARDEARWAADAMLASMAQESASALAIAAPANADPAAESADPFGALGATAANDGPAEPDFLDASESPQPSEHAAPDGAVLENGSDAEPQAPRTGRAILEDDPDFKAFFAKVRAELVAKAA
;
A
#
# COMPACT_ATOMS: atom_id res chain seq x y z
N MET A 1 48.85 -18.79 19.65
CA MET A 1 49.02 -18.44 21.10
C MET A 1 47.85 -17.62 21.64
N ILE A 2 47.55 -16.44 21.07
CA ILE A 2 46.50 -15.53 21.57
C ILE A 2 45.10 -16.17 21.50
N ILE A 3 44.75 -16.79 20.37
CA ILE A 3 43.41 -17.36 20.13
C ILE A 3 43.10 -18.54 21.09
N ARG A 4 44.11 -19.36 21.42
CA ARG A 4 43.96 -20.41 22.45
C ARG A 4 43.70 -19.86 23.85
N ARG A 5 44.26 -18.68 24.19
CA ARG A 5 43.95 -17.98 25.45
C ARG A 5 42.55 -17.39 25.43
N PHE A 6 42.11 -16.83 24.30
CA PHE A 6 40.73 -16.38 24.08
C PHE A 6 39.74 -17.52 24.30
N LEU A 7 39.91 -18.67 23.62
CA LEU A 7 39.04 -19.85 23.76
C LEU A 7 39.03 -20.47 25.17
N ALA A 8 40.11 -20.34 25.94
CA ALA A 8 40.13 -20.76 27.34
C ALA A 8 39.34 -19.79 28.24
N TRP A 9 39.44 -18.48 27.98
CA TRP A 9 38.76 -17.44 28.73
C TRP A 9 37.25 -17.34 28.44
N THR A 10 36.82 -17.52 27.18
CA THR A 10 35.39 -17.48 26.81
C THR A 10 34.56 -18.54 27.53
N ARG A 11 35.16 -19.66 27.96
CA ARG A 11 34.47 -20.69 28.76
C ARG A 11 34.04 -20.23 30.14
N THR A 12 34.64 -19.16 30.69
CA THR A 12 34.39 -18.68 32.06
C THR A 12 33.99 -17.21 32.14
N ALA A 13 34.12 -16.45 31.06
CA ALA A 13 33.79 -15.02 31.04
C ALA A 13 32.27 -14.76 30.96
N PRO A 14 31.75 -13.66 31.54
CA PRO A 14 30.37 -13.21 31.34
C PRO A 14 30.06 -12.87 29.87
N ALA A 15 28.78 -12.89 29.49
CA ALA A 15 28.36 -12.79 28.08
C ALA A 15 28.78 -11.48 27.38
N GLU A 16 28.65 -10.33 28.05
CA GLU A 16 28.97 -9.02 27.46
C GLU A 16 30.47 -8.88 27.07
N PRO A 17 31.44 -9.20 27.97
CA PRO A 17 32.84 -9.32 27.57
C PRO A 17 33.09 -10.30 26.41
N ARG A 18 32.41 -11.47 26.39
CA ARG A 18 32.54 -12.43 25.28
C ARG A 18 32.06 -11.83 23.97
N ALA A 19 30.95 -11.09 23.98
CA ALA A 19 30.38 -10.45 22.79
C ALA A 19 31.34 -9.38 22.23
N ALA A 20 31.83 -8.49 23.09
CA ALA A 20 32.80 -7.46 22.71
C ALA A 20 34.09 -8.07 22.10
N ALA A 21 34.62 -9.12 22.73
CA ALA A 21 35.83 -9.81 22.26
C ALA A 21 35.59 -10.63 20.97
N THR A 22 34.40 -11.22 20.79
CA THR A 22 34.03 -11.96 19.58
C THR A 22 33.88 -11.02 18.38
N GLY A 23 33.17 -9.89 18.54
CA GLY A 23 33.08 -8.87 17.49
C GLY A 23 34.44 -8.24 17.16
N ALA A 24 35.32 -8.07 18.16
CA ALA A 24 36.70 -7.64 17.92
C ALA A 24 37.53 -8.67 17.13
N LEU A 25 37.40 -9.97 17.44
CA LEU A 25 38.06 -11.04 16.70
C LEU A 25 37.53 -11.15 15.26
N ALA A 26 36.23 -11.00 15.04
CA ALA A 26 35.61 -11.00 13.72
C ALA A 26 36.11 -9.85 12.84
N ARG A 27 36.16 -8.61 13.38
CA ARG A 27 36.75 -7.46 12.68
C ARG A 27 38.25 -7.64 12.41
N ALA A 28 39.00 -8.25 13.34
CA ALA A 28 40.41 -8.56 13.13
C ALA A 28 40.62 -9.62 12.03
N TYR A 29 39.78 -10.66 11.96
CA TYR A 29 39.83 -11.69 10.91
C TYR A 29 39.65 -11.10 9.49
N LEU A 30 38.83 -10.06 9.36
CA LEU A 30 38.55 -9.36 8.11
C LEU A 30 39.63 -8.33 7.72
N THR A 31 40.18 -7.59 8.69
CA THR A 31 40.97 -6.37 8.44
C THR A 31 42.45 -6.48 8.80
N ALA A 32 42.85 -7.40 9.69
CA ALA A 32 44.24 -7.53 10.09
C ALA A 32 45.04 -8.41 9.13
N ASP A 33 46.31 -8.08 8.94
CA ASP A 33 47.27 -8.94 8.24
C ASP A 33 47.61 -10.15 9.12
N MET A 34 46.93 -11.26 8.87
CA MET A 34 47.08 -12.52 9.60
C MET A 34 47.70 -13.58 8.71
N ASP A 35 48.73 -14.27 9.21
CA ASP A 35 49.23 -15.47 8.53
C ASP A 35 48.14 -16.56 8.43
N ALA A 36 48.29 -17.47 7.47
CA ALA A 36 47.28 -18.49 7.18
C ALA A 36 46.95 -19.40 8.38
N HIS A 37 47.88 -19.61 9.31
CA HIS A 37 47.64 -20.43 10.50
C HIS A 37 46.86 -19.64 11.56
N ALA A 38 47.23 -18.38 11.80
CA ALA A 38 46.50 -17.49 12.70
C ALA A 38 45.07 -17.22 12.18
N LYS A 39 44.90 -17.06 10.87
CA LYS A 39 43.59 -16.89 10.23
C LYS A 39 42.70 -18.12 10.40
N ALA A 40 43.26 -19.33 10.23
CA ALA A 40 42.56 -20.59 10.50
C ALA A 40 42.24 -20.81 11.99
N GLU A 41 43.15 -20.48 12.93
CA GLU A 41 42.82 -20.50 14.37
C GLU A 41 41.66 -19.54 14.68
N ALA A 42 41.61 -18.36 14.05
CA ALA A 42 40.57 -17.35 14.28
C ALA A 42 39.22 -17.78 13.69
N GLU A 43 39.19 -18.28 12.46
CA GLU A 43 37.97 -18.82 11.83
C GLU A 43 37.35 -19.96 12.64
N ALA A 44 38.17 -20.88 13.17
CA ALA A 44 37.72 -21.93 14.06
C ALA A 44 37.12 -21.38 15.37
N ALA A 45 37.71 -20.31 15.93
CA ALA A 45 37.20 -19.67 17.13
C ALA A 45 35.89 -18.89 16.90
N LEU A 46 35.72 -18.25 15.74
CA LEU A 46 34.47 -17.61 15.34
C LEU A 46 33.38 -18.63 15.02
N THR A 47 33.74 -19.78 14.46
CA THR A 47 32.81 -20.91 14.22
C THR A 47 32.28 -21.46 15.54
N LEU A 48 33.14 -21.64 16.55
CA LEU A 48 32.70 -22.03 17.91
C LEU A 48 31.83 -20.97 18.61
N ALA A 49 31.90 -19.70 18.20
CA ALA A 49 31.06 -18.64 18.76
C ALA A 49 29.61 -18.67 18.23
N LEU A 50 29.33 -19.40 17.15
CA LEU A 50 27.96 -19.71 16.71
C LEU A 50 27.19 -20.53 17.74
N ASP A 51 27.90 -21.36 18.53
CA ASP A 51 27.31 -22.20 19.58
C ASP A 51 27.26 -21.48 20.95
N ASP A 52 27.57 -20.18 21.04
CA ASP A 52 27.50 -19.46 22.32
C ASP A 52 26.04 -19.34 22.80
N PRO A 53 25.72 -19.74 24.05
CA PRO A 53 24.35 -19.73 24.56
C PRO A 53 23.76 -18.31 24.70
N SER A 54 24.58 -17.26 24.69
CA SER A 54 24.10 -15.88 24.75
C SER A 54 23.88 -15.30 23.35
N PRO A 55 22.64 -14.83 23.03
CA PRO A 55 22.38 -14.18 21.76
C PRO A 55 23.19 -12.88 21.57
N LEU A 56 23.68 -12.25 22.66
CA LEU A 56 24.56 -11.08 22.57
C LEU A 56 25.88 -11.38 21.86
N VAL A 57 26.43 -12.58 22.05
CA VAL A 57 27.70 -12.99 21.44
C VAL A 57 27.51 -13.25 19.94
N ARG A 58 26.42 -13.93 19.58
CA ARG A 58 26.06 -14.23 18.18
C ARG A 58 25.61 -12.96 17.43
N ALA A 59 24.91 -12.04 18.09
CA ALA A 59 24.61 -10.72 17.56
C ALA A 59 25.87 -9.87 17.29
N ALA A 60 26.86 -9.88 18.21
CA ALA A 60 28.13 -9.19 18.01
C ALA A 60 28.99 -9.82 16.90
N LEU A 61 28.84 -11.13 16.65
CA LEU A 61 29.42 -11.79 15.48
C LEU A 61 28.70 -11.38 14.19
N ALA A 62 27.36 -11.34 14.19
CA ALA A 62 26.58 -10.89 13.05
C ALA A 62 26.88 -9.43 12.67
N ASP A 63 26.89 -8.50 13.62
CA ASP A 63 27.21 -7.09 13.38
C ASP A 63 28.59 -6.90 12.73
N ALA A 64 29.59 -7.67 13.17
CA ALA A 64 30.93 -7.63 12.63
C ALA A 64 31.10 -8.27 11.23
N LEU A 65 30.14 -9.11 10.78
CA LEU A 65 30.23 -9.83 9.50
C LEU A 65 29.15 -9.42 8.48
N ALA A 66 28.08 -8.74 8.91
CA ALA A 66 26.86 -8.60 8.13
C ALA A 66 27.04 -7.86 6.78
N GLY A 67 27.94 -6.89 6.67
CA GLY A 67 28.20 -6.15 5.43
C GLY A 67 29.40 -6.66 4.61
N GLU A 68 30.07 -7.72 5.06
CA GLU A 68 31.49 -7.94 4.74
C GLU A 68 31.69 -9.06 3.72
N ALA A 69 32.09 -8.70 2.50
CA ALA A 69 32.34 -9.67 1.42
C ALA A 69 33.51 -10.64 1.71
N GLY A 70 34.37 -10.33 2.69
CA GLY A 70 35.43 -11.21 3.17
C GLY A 70 35.00 -12.19 4.28
N ALA A 71 33.73 -12.18 4.70
CA ALA A 71 33.24 -13.05 5.76
C ALA A 71 33.22 -14.54 5.34
N PRO A 72 33.53 -15.50 6.24
CA PRO A 72 33.41 -16.92 5.93
C PRO A 72 31.94 -17.29 5.68
N ARG A 73 31.65 -17.89 4.51
CA ARG A 73 30.28 -18.18 4.06
C ARG A 73 29.46 -19.00 5.06
N HIS A 74 30.08 -19.94 5.76
CA HIS A 74 29.36 -20.80 6.72
C HIS A 74 28.93 -20.05 7.99
N LEU A 75 29.70 -19.04 8.43
CA LEU A 75 29.28 -18.16 9.53
C LEU A 75 28.06 -17.33 9.11
N VAL A 76 28.09 -16.77 7.91
CA VAL A 76 26.98 -15.98 7.34
C VAL A 76 25.72 -16.85 7.21
N ALA A 77 25.84 -18.06 6.63
CA ALA A 77 24.72 -18.98 6.47
C ALA A 77 24.13 -19.41 7.83
N ALA A 78 24.97 -19.72 8.83
CA ALA A 78 24.51 -20.09 10.16
C ALA A 78 23.77 -18.93 10.86
N LEU A 79 24.31 -17.71 10.79
CA LEU A 79 23.70 -16.53 11.42
C LEU A 79 22.41 -16.09 10.71
N ALA A 80 22.28 -16.33 9.40
CA ALA A 80 21.03 -16.12 8.66
C ALA A 80 19.90 -17.08 9.09
N SER A 81 20.25 -18.22 9.71
CA SER A 81 19.32 -19.21 10.28
C SER A 81 19.15 -19.12 11.81
N ASP A 82 19.73 -18.10 12.45
CA ASP A 82 19.65 -17.88 13.91
C ASP A 82 18.28 -17.24 14.30
N ALA A 83 18.15 -16.79 15.54
CA ALA A 83 17.01 -16.02 16.03
C ALA A 83 16.71 -14.80 15.13
N PRO A 84 15.43 -14.41 14.95
CA PRO A 84 15.04 -13.39 13.97
C PRO A 84 15.79 -12.05 14.09
N GLU A 85 16.13 -11.63 15.30
CA GLU A 85 16.85 -10.38 15.58
C GLU A 85 18.29 -10.40 15.07
N ILE A 86 18.92 -11.57 15.04
CA ILE A 86 20.29 -11.80 14.53
C ILE A 86 20.25 -12.03 13.03
N ALA A 87 19.34 -12.91 12.58
CA ALA A 87 19.15 -13.26 11.18
C ALA A 87 18.79 -12.04 10.32
N ALA A 88 17.92 -11.15 10.80
CA ALA A 88 17.55 -9.93 10.09
C ALA A 88 18.75 -9.09 9.65
N LEU A 89 19.76 -8.93 10.53
CA LEU A 89 20.94 -8.11 10.23
C LEU A 89 21.78 -8.71 9.08
N ILE A 90 21.90 -10.03 9.05
CA ILE A 90 22.60 -10.76 7.99
C ILE A 90 21.81 -10.72 6.68
N LEU A 91 20.51 -11.01 6.73
CA LEU A 91 19.63 -11.08 5.57
C LEU A 91 19.47 -9.72 4.88
N GLU A 92 19.46 -8.62 5.64
CA GLU A 92 19.36 -7.25 5.12
C GLU A 92 20.66 -6.74 4.49
N ARG A 93 21.83 -7.16 4.99
CA ARG A 93 23.12 -6.52 4.65
C ARG A 93 24.11 -7.40 3.89
N SER A 94 24.00 -8.73 3.95
CA SER A 94 25.07 -9.60 3.44
C SER A 94 25.10 -9.69 1.91
N PRO A 95 26.24 -9.41 1.27
CA PRO A 95 26.43 -9.62 -0.17
C PRO A 95 26.73 -11.07 -0.53
N LEU A 96 26.89 -11.96 0.46
CA LEU A 96 27.26 -13.36 0.24
C LEU A 96 26.06 -14.29 0.06
N LEU A 97 24.86 -13.86 0.45
CA LEU A 97 23.63 -14.62 0.25
C LEU A 97 23.18 -14.54 -1.22
N SER A 98 22.90 -15.70 -1.82
CA SER A 98 22.37 -15.83 -3.17
C SER A 98 20.83 -15.74 -3.19
N ASP A 99 20.27 -15.39 -4.34
CA ASP A 99 18.81 -15.31 -4.53
C ASP A 99 18.06 -16.57 -4.06
N PRO A 100 18.50 -17.82 -4.35
CA PRO A 100 17.87 -19.02 -3.80
C PRO A 100 17.87 -19.07 -2.26
N GLU A 101 18.98 -18.71 -1.61
CA GLU A 101 19.07 -18.67 -0.15
C GLU A 101 18.08 -17.62 0.41
N LEU A 102 18.04 -16.42 -0.18
CA LEU A 102 17.09 -15.36 0.21
C LEU A 102 15.62 -15.76 -0.01
N ILE A 103 15.30 -16.46 -1.10
CA ILE A 103 13.95 -16.96 -1.38
C ILE A 103 13.55 -18.03 -0.36
N ASP A 104 14.44 -18.98 -0.05
CA ASP A 104 14.18 -20.03 0.93
C ASP A 104 13.99 -19.42 2.34
N HIS A 105 14.81 -18.42 2.73
CA HIS A 105 14.61 -17.64 3.96
C HIS A 105 13.31 -16.81 3.97
N ALA A 106 12.88 -16.24 2.84
CA ALA A 106 11.61 -15.51 2.76
C ALA A 106 10.39 -16.43 2.91
N ALA A 107 10.47 -17.67 2.40
CA ALA A 107 9.40 -18.65 2.46
C ALA A 107 9.24 -19.30 3.85
N MET A 108 10.34 -19.49 4.59
CA MET A 108 10.35 -20.11 5.93
C MET A 108 10.38 -19.09 7.09
N GLY A 109 10.72 -17.83 6.80
CA GLY A 109 10.96 -16.78 7.78
C GLY A 109 9.69 -16.15 8.35
N SER A 110 9.87 -15.40 9.45
CA SER A 110 8.82 -14.52 10.01
C SER A 110 8.66 -13.22 9.19
N ALA A 111 7.61 -12.45 9.45
CA ALA A 111 7.44 -11.10 8.91
C ALA A 111 8.69 -10.21 9.09
N ALA A 112 9.38 -10.29 10.24
CA ALA A 112 10.62 -9.56 10.49
C ALA A 112 11.77 -10.01 9.56
N THR A 113 11.86 -11.32 9.30
CA THR A 113 12.82 -11.95 8.38
C THR A 113 12.56 -11.49 6.95
N GLN A 114 11.30 -11.53 6.52
CA GLN A 114 10.87 -11.09 5.19
C GLN A 114 11.08 -9.58 4.99
N ALA A 115 10.79 -8.77 6.00
CA ALA A 115 11.00 -7.32 5.96
C ALA A 115 12.50 -6.95 5.91
N ALA A 116 13.37 -7.73 6.55
CA ALA A 116 14.83 -7.56 6.43
C ALA A 116 15.31 -7.83 5.00
N ILE A 117 14.84 -8.92 4.37
CA ILE A 117 15.14 -9.22 2.96
C ILE A 117 14.56 -8.12 2.05
N ALA A 118 13.35 -7.63 2.33
CA ALA A 118 12.69 -6.58 1.57
C ALA A 118 13.43 -5.23 1.61
N ARG A 119 14.17 -4.93 2.69
CA ARG A 119 14.97 -3.70 2.86
C ARG A 119 16.36 -3.73 2.23
N ARG A 120 16.81 -4.86 1.66
CA ARG A 120 18.11 -4.96 0.96
C ARG A 120 18.23 -3.87 -0.11
N ALA A 121 19.39 -3.21 -0.17
CA ALA A 121 19.65 -2.20 -1.19
C ALA A 121 19.66 -2.80 -2.61
N ASP A 122 20.40 -3.90 -2.79
CA ASP A 122 20.48 -4.66 -4.04
C ASP A 122 19.53 -5.87 -3.99
N LEU A 123 18.22 -5.61 -4.02
CA LEU A 123 17.20 -6.66 -4.05
C LEU A 123 16.86 -7.06 -5.49
N SER A 124 17.08 -8.34 -5.84
CA SER A 124 16.81 -8.82 -7.19
C SER A 124 15.30 -8.91 -7.50
N PRO A 125 14.89 -8.82 -8.78
CA PRO A 125 13.51 -9.01 -9.19
C PRO A 125 12.95 -10.40 -8.83
N ALA A 126 13.80 -11.43 -8.74
CA ALA A 126 13.38 -12.78 -8.38
C ALA A 126 13.01 -12.89 -6.89
N VAL A 127 13.82 -12.30 -6.01
CA VAL A 127 13.53 -12.26 -4.57
C VAL A 127 12.33 -11.33 -4.28
N ALA A 128 12.24 -10.19 -4.96
CA ALA A 128 11.07 -9.31 -4.88
C ALA A 128 9.77 -10.01 -5.31
N ALA A 129 9.81 -10.84 -6.36
CA ALA A 129 8.65 -11.62 -6.79
C ALA A 129 8.27 -12.73 -5.80
N ALA A 130 9.24 -13.39 -5.16
CA ALA A 130 8.96 -14.36 -4.10
C ALA A 130 8.31 -13.70 -2.88
N LEU A 131 8.84 -12.55 -2.42
CA LEU A 131 8.24 -11.76 -1.34
C LEU A 131 6.81 -11.30 -1.69
N ALA A 132 6.56 -10.86 -2.93
CA ALA A 132 5.21 -10.50 -3.38
C ALA A 132 4.19 -11.64 -3.23
N GLU A 133 4.62 -12.89 -3.40
CA GLU A 133 3.78 -14.09 -3.29
C GLU A 133 3.58 -14.54 -1.84
N VAL A 134 4.64 -14.59 -1.03
CA VAL A 134 4.61 -15.24 0.30
C VAL A 134 4.55 -14.28 1.49
N ALA A 135 5.08 -13.06 1.36
CA ALA A 135 5.38 -12.24 2.53
C ALA A 135 4.12 -11.67 3.18
N GLU A 136 4.20 -11.39 4.48
CA GLU A 136 3.16 -10.72 5.25
C GLU A 136 3.06 -9.22 4.92
N ALA A 137 1.97 -8.57 5.32
CA ALA A 137 1.63 -7.19 4.92
C ALA A 137 2.76 -6.20 5.22
N ASP A 138 3.33 -6.21 6.44
CA ASP A 138 4.43 -5.33 6.86
C ASP A 138 5.69 -5.50 5.99
N ALA A 139 5.99 -6.73 5.58
CA ALA A 139 7.14 -7.04 4.74
C ALA A 139 6.91 -6.64 3.28
N VAL A 140 5.68 -6.73 2.77
CA VAL A 140 5.30 -6.20 1.46
C VAL A 140 5.30 -4.67 1.48
N LEU A 141 4.84 -4.03 2.55
CA LEU A 141 4.94 -2.58 2.73
C LEU A 141 6.41 -2.12 2.73
N ALA A 142 7.30 -2.83 3.43
CA ALA A 142 8.74 -2.58 3.39
C ALA A 142 9.32 -2.73 1.97
N LEU A 143 8.89 -3.75 1.21
CA LEU A 143 9.32 -3.98 -0.17
C LEU A 143 8.86 -2.86 -1.11
N VAL A 144 7.59 -2.46 -1.05
CA VAL A 144 7.05 -1.37 -1.87
C VAL A 144 7.77 -0.04 -1.57
N SER A 145 8.03 0.21 -0.28
CA SER A 145 8.75 1.40 0.21
C SER A 145 10.24 1.41 -0.12
N ASN A 146 10.81 0.27 -0.53
CA ASN A 146 12.19 0.18 -0.96
C ASN A 146 12.35 0.77 -2.37
N ALA A 147 12.89 1.99 -2.44
CA ALA A 147 13.18 2.69 -3.69
C ALA A 147 14.31 2.04 -4.52
N GLY A 148 15.15 1.20 -3.91
CA GLY A 148 16.17 0.39 -4.62
C GLY A 148 15.63 -0.91 -5.22
N ALA A 149 14.47 -1.39 -4.74
CA ALA A 149 13.88 -2.63 -5.23
C ALA A 149 13.26 -2.45 -6.64
N VAL A 150 13.79 -3.22 -7.60
CA VAL A 150 13.21 -3.36 -8.94
C VAL A 150 12.13 -4.44 -8.88
N ILE A 151 10.86 -4.02 -8.75
CA ILE A 151 9.72 -4.92 -8.58
C ILE A 151 9.05 -5.18 -9.94
N PRO A 152 8.95 -6.43 -10.42
CA PRO A 152 8.22 -6.74 -11.65
C PRO A 152 6.75 -6.31 -11.62
N THR A 153 6.19 -5.93 -12.77
CA THR A 153 4.79 -5.48 -12.89
C THR A 153 3.81 -6.53 -12.36
N PHE A 154 4.01 -7.81 -12.68
CA PHE A 154 3.15 -8.90 -12.18
C PHE A 154 3.24 -9.06 -10.65
N SER A 155 4.38 -8.73 -10.05
CA SER A 155 4.58 -8.76 -8.60
C SER A 155 3.82 -7.62 -7.92
N LEU A 156 3.84 -6.42 -8.49
CA LEU A 156 3.01 -5.29 -8.03
C LEU A 156 1.51 -5.62 -8.13
N GLU A 157 1.07 -6.24 -9.24
CA GLU A 157 -0.31 -6.71 -9.40
C GLU A 157 -0.68 -7.76 -8.33
N ARG A 158 0.24 -8.69 -8.02
CA ARG A 158 0.05 -9.70 -6.96
C ARG A 158 -0.05 -9.08 -5.56
N MET A 159 0.75 -8.05 -5.26
CA MET A 159 0.63 -7.29 -4.01
C MET A 159 -0.74 -6.60 -3.88
N ILE A 160 -1.24 -6.02 -4.98
CA ILE A 160 -2.58 -5.40 -5.01
C ILE A 160 -3.70 -6.45 -4.86
N GLU A 161 -3.53 -7.64 -5.42
CA GLU A 161 -4.50 -8.74 -5.24
C GLU A 161 -4.58 -9.20 -3.78
N ARG A 162 -3.42 -9.38 -3.11
CA ARG A 162 -3.32 -9.87 -1.73
C ARG A 162 -3.68 -8.80 -0.69
N PHE A 163 -3.20 -7.57 -0.88
CA PHE A 163 -3.21 -6.51 0.13
C PHE A 163 -3.81 -5.19 -0.36
N GLY A 164 -4.45 -5.15 -1.53
CA GLY A 164 -5.05 -3.91 -2.07
C GLY A 164 -6.17 -3.31 -1.21
N GLY A 165 -6.64 -4.01 -0.18
CA GLY A 165 -7.52 -3.49 0.87
C GLY A 165 -6.81 -2.57 1.89
N ASP A 166 -5.50 -2.70 2.07
CA ASP A 166 -4.67 -1.90 2.97
C ASP A 166 -4.45 -0.48 2.42
N ALA A 167 -4.69 0.53 3.27
CA ALA A 167 -4.57 1.94 2.88
C ALA A 167 -3.13 2.45 2.86
N ASP A 168 -2.26 1.93 3.72
CA ASP A 168 -0.86 2.32 3.80
C ASP A 168 -0.07 1.71 2.64
N LEU A 169 -0.31 0.43 2.33
CA LEU A 169 0.28 -0.25 1.18
C LEU A 169 -0.17 0.37 -0.16
N ARG A 170 -1.46 0.73 -0.31
CA ARG A 170 -1.92 1.48 -1.49
C ARG A 170 -1.23 2.83 -1.63
N ARG A 171 -1.01 3.55 -0.53
CA ARG A 171 -0.34 4.86 -0.56
C ARG A 171 1.11 4.71 -1.03
N ALA A 172 1.86 3.81 -0.39
CA ALA A 172 3.24 3.51 -0.76
C ALA A 172 3.38 3.06 -2.22
N LEU A 173 2.45 2.23 -2.73
CA LEU A 173 2.42 1.85 -4.15
C LEU A 173 2.24 3.07 -5.07
N LEU A 174 1.30 3.96 -4.75
CA LEU A 174 0.97 5.11 -5.61
C LEU A 174 2.06 6.19 -5.61
N GLU A 175 2.86 6.26 -4.56
CA GLU A 175 4.05 7.14 -4.45
C GLU A 175 5.22 6.66 -5.33
N ARG A 176 5.24 5.40 -5.77
CA ARG A 176 6.29 4.89 -6.66
C ARG A 176 6.27 5.56 -8.05
N PRO A 177 7.45 5.97 -8.58
CA PRO A 177 7.55 6.62 -9.89
C PRO A 177 7.54 5.64 -11.07
N ASP A 178 7.88 4.37 -10.85
CA ASP A 178 7.95 3.31 -11.87
C ASP A 178 6.59 2.63 -12.15
N LEU A 179 5.52 3.09 -11.51
CA LEU A 179 4.21 2.46 -11.55
C LEU A 179 3.49 2.70 -12.88
N THR A 180 3.33 1.64 -13.68
CA THR A 180 2.58 1.70 -14.95
C THR A 180 1.12 2.14 -14.73
N ILE A 181 0.51 2.77 -15.74
CA ILE A 181 -0.87 3.28 -15.66
C ILE A 181 -1.91 2.19 -15.32
N GLY A 182 -1.68 0.94 -15.74
CA GLY A 182 -2.52 -0.20 -15.39
C GLY A 182 -2.41 -0.60 -13.92
N VAL A 183 -1.19 -0.68 -13.37
CA VAL A 183 -0.96 -0.97 -11.95
C VAL A 183 -1.48 0.18 -11.07
N ARG A 184 -1.27 1.43 -11.48
CA ARG A 184 -1.82 2.63 -10.82
C ARG A 184 -3.34 2.58 -10.73
N LEU A 185 -4.00 2.20 -11.83
CA LEU A 185 -5.44 2.00 -11.84
C LEU A 185 -5.87 0.85 -10.91
N SER A 186 -5.23 -0.32 -11.01
CA SER A 186 -5.53 -1.47 -10.14
C SER A 186 -5.43 -1.13 -8.65
N ALA A 187 -4.39 -0.40 -8.24
CA ALA A 187 -4.21 0.04 -6.85
C ALA A 187 -5.34 0.97 -6.38
N LEU A 188 -5.72 1.96 -7.21
CA LEU A 188 -6.83 2.88 -6.90
C LEU A 188 -8.17 2.14 -6.77
N LEU A 189 -8.47 1.21 -7.68
CA LEU A 189 -9.71 0.42 -7.67
C LEU A 189 -9.78 -0.55 -6.49
N ALA A 190 -8.64 -1.10 -6.06
CA ALA A 190 -8.60 -1.99 -4.90
C ALA A 190 -9.10 -1.29 -3.63
N GLY A 191 -8.89 0.04 -3.50
CA GLY A 191 -9.45 0.83 -2.39
C GLY A 191 -10.98 0.97 -2.40
N VAL A 192 -11.63 0.93 -3.57
CA VAL A 192 -13.11 0.95 -3.70
C VAL A 192 -13.71 -0.46 -3.53
N ARG A 193 -12.96 -1.49 -3.92
CA ARG A 193 -13.33 -2.90 -3.78
C ARG A 193 -13.05 -3.46 -2.39
N ALA A 194 -12.16 -2.82 -1.64
CA ALA A 194 -11.87 -3.15 -0.25
C ALA A 194 -13.20 -3.26 0.52
N PRO A 195 -13.50 -4.40 1.16
CA PRO A 195 -14.74 -4.55 1.87
C PRO A 195 -14.73 -3.63 3.10
N GLY A 196 -15.36 -2.48 2.97
CA GLY A 196 -15.97 -1.76 4.09
C GLY A 196 -17.11 -2.60 4.63
N ALA A 197 -16.79 -3.74 5.26
CA ALA A 197 -17.71 -4.80 5.69
C ALA A 197 -18.86 -4.26 6.56
N ASP A 198 -18.58 -3.17 7.25
CA ASP A 198 -19.49 -2.44 8.12
C ASP A 198 -20.32 -1.36 7.41
N ALA A 199 -19.81 -0.68 6.38
CA ALA A 199 -20.45 0.53 5.85
C ALA A 199 -21.77 0.22 5.11
N ALA A 200 -21.72 -0.66 4.11
CA ALA A 200 -22.89 -1.06 3.35
C ALA A 200 -23.98 -1.76 4.20
N SER A 201 -23.54 -2.51 5.21
CA SER A 201 -24.40 -3.21 6.17
C SER A 201 -25.10 -2.26 7.14
N ARG A 202 -24.41 -1.20 7.59
CA ARG A 202 -24.97 -0.14 8.46
C ARG A 202 -25.98 0.74 7.73
N ASP A 203 -25.79 0.98 6.43
CA ASP A 203 -26.65 1.85 5.62
C ASP A 203 -27.94 1.18 5.08
N GLY A 204 -28.15 -0.12 5.35
CA GLY A 204 -29.35 -0.86 4.94
C GLY A 204 -29.53 -0.96 3.40
N LEU A 205 -28.44 -0.86 2.64
CA LEU A 205 -28.45 -0.88 1.19
C LEU A 205 -28.60 -2.31 0.65
N SER A 206 -29.35 -2.47 -0.46
CA SER A 206 -29.41 -3.76 -1.15
C SER A 206 -28.09 -4.08 -1.87
N PRO A 207 -27.68 -5.35 -1.99
CA PRO A 207 -26.41 -5.73 -2.63
C PRO A 207 -26.25 -5.14 -4.05
N ALA A 208 -27.30 -5.21 -4.88
CA ALA A 208 -27.32 -4.64 -6.22
C ALA A 208 -27.10 -3.11 -6.24
N ARG A 209 -27.46 -2.39 -5.17
CA ARG A 209 -27.20 -0.95 -5.03
C ARG A 209 -25.76 -0.67 -4.62
N CYS A 210 -25.18 -1.51 -3.76
CA CYS A 210 -23.75 -1.45 -3.41
C CYS A 210 -22.87 -1.70 -4.64
N GLU A 211 -23.13 -2.77 -5.40
CA GLU A 211 -22.45 -3.07 -6.67
C GLU A 211 -22.59 -1.94 -7.71
N GLN A 212 -23.72 -1.22 -7.71
CA GLN A 212 -23.93 -0.10 -8.62
C GLN A 212 -23.10 1.12 -8.18
N LEU A 213 -23.11 1.46 -6.88
CA LEU A 213 -22.29 2.55 -6.33
C LEU A 213 -20.79 2.29 -6.52
N GLN A 214 -20.33 1.05 -6.25
CA GLN A 214 -18.95 0.66 -6.51
C GLN A 214 -18.57 0.86 -7.99
N ARG A 215 -19.42 0.45 -8.93
CA ARG A 215 -19.17 0.67 -10.37
C ARG A 215 -19.15 2.15 -10.74
N ASP A 216 -20.06 2.97 -10.20
CA ASP A 216 -20.08 4.41 -10.49
C ASP A 216 -18.82 5.11 -9.93
N GLU A 217 -18.31 4.73 -8.76
CA GLU A 217 -17.03 5.24 -8.21
C GLU A 217 -15.80 4.68 -8.95
N GLU A 218 -15.81 3.40 -9.37
CA GLU A 218 -14.78 2.83 -10.25
C GLU A 218 -14.67 3.57 -11.59
N GLU A 219 -15.81 3.97 -12.19
CA GLU A 219 -15.84 4.77 -13.41
C GLU A 219 -15.27 6.19 -13.16
N LYS A 220 -15.61 6.83 -12.03
CA LYS A 220 -15.03 8.13 -11.64
C LYS A 220 -13.51 8.08 -11.51
N ILE A 221 -12.95 7.03 -10.90
CA ILE A 221 -11.49 6.83 -10.80
C ILE A 221 -10.85 6.76 -12.19
N VAL A 222 -11.46 6.02 -13.13
CA VAL A 222 -10.96 5.92 -14.51
C VAL A 222 -10.99 7.28 -15.21
N LEU A 223 -12.06 8.07 -15.05
CA LEU A 223 -12.17 9.40 -15.64
C LEU A 223 -11.15 10.39 -15.03
N ALA A 224 -11.01 10.41 -13.71
CA ALA A 224 -10.05 11.26 -13.02
C ALA A 224 -8.58 10.92 -13.35
N LEU A 225 -8.29 9.65 -13.62
CA LEU A 225 -6.99 9.20 -14.10
C LEU A 225 -6.76 9.66 -15.56
N ALA A 226 -7.72 9.40 -16.45
CA ALA A 226 -7.65 9.81 -17.86
C ALA A 226 -7.47 11.32 -18.05
N ALA A 227 -8.15 12.14 -17.23
CA ALA A 227 -8.07 13.60 -17.26
C ALA A 227 -6.65 14.13 -16.95
N ARG A 228 -5.85 13.36 -16.23
CA ARG A 228 -4.48 13.72 -15.79
C ARG A 228 -3.38 13.15 -16.70
N SER A 229 -3.74 12.25 -17.63
CA SER A 229 -2.78 11.53 -18.46
C SER A 229 -2.43 12.24 -19.77
N ASP A 230 -1.19 12.04 -20.21
CA ASP A 230 -0.76 12.37 -21.57
C ASP A 230 -1.33 11.37 -22.61
N ASP A 231 -0.99 11.55 -23.89
CA ASP A 231 -1.54 10.72 -24.97
C ASP A 231 -1.01 9.27 -24.94
N ASP A 232 0.21 9.03 -24.44
CA ASP A 232 0.82 7.69 -24.38
C ASP A 232 0.29 6.90 -23.16
N GLU A 233 0.20 7.54 -21.99
CA GLU A 233 -0.48 6.99 -20.82
C GLU A 233 -1.95 6.67 -21.12
N LEU A 234 -2.66 7.56 -21.81
CA LEU A 234 -4.06 7.36 -22.18
C LEU A 234 -4.24 6.18 -23.14
N THR A 235 -3.30 5.99 -24.07
CA THR A 235 -3.25 4.82 -24.95
C THR A 235 -3.07 3.53 -24.14
N GLY A 236 -2.16 3.53 -23.16
CA GLY A 236 -1.95 2.42 -22.22
C GLY A 236 -3.18 2.13 -21.35
N LEU A 237 -3.83 3.18 -20.83
CA LEU A 237 -5.05 3.09 -20.04
C LEU A 237 -6.20 2.45 -20.83
N VAL A 238 -6.44 2.91 -22.06
CA VAL A 238 -7.48 2.34 -22.94
C VAL A 238 -7.18 0.87 -23.29
N ALA A 239 -5.92 0.53 -23.56
CA ALA A 239 -5.52 -0.85 -23.81
C ALA A 239 -5.77 -1.75 -22.59
N HIS A 240 -5.41 -1.29 -21.38
CA HIS A 240 -5.65 -2.00 -20.13
C HIS A 240 -7.15 -2.14 -19.83
N LEU A 241 -7.95 -1.07 -19.95
CA LEU A 241 -9.41 -1.10 -19.77
C LEU A 241 -10.08 -2.10 -20.73
N ARG A 242 -9.60 -2.19 -21.98
CA ARG A 242 -10.08 -3.16 -22.96
C ARG A 242 -9.71 -4.59 -22.57
N ALA A 243 -8.46 -4.84 -22.17
CA ALA A 243 -8.00 -6.16 -21.75
C ALA A 243 -8.75 -6.68 -20.51
N ALA A 244 -9.03 -5.79 -19.56
CA ALA A 244 -9.80 -6.07 -18.35
C ALA A 244 -11.33 -6.14 -18.57
N GLY A 245 -11.84 -5.91 -19.79
CA GLY A 245 -13.28 -5.88 -20.08
C GLY A 245 -14.04 -4.69 -19.46
N ARG A 246 -13.33 -3.67 -18.97
CA ARG A 246 -13.88 -2.48 -18.26
C ARG A 246 -14.17 -1.29 -19.18
N LEU A 247 -13.88 -1.40 -20.48
CA LEU A 247 -14.20 -0.38 -21.48
C LEU A 247 -15.69 -0.43 -21.88
N THR A 248 -16.58 0.09 -21.04
CA THR A 248 -18.04 0.00 -21.24
C THR A 248 -18.61 1.20 -22.02
N PRO A 249 -19.76 1.06 -22.72
CA PRO A 249 -20.47 2.20 -23.30
C PRO A 249 -20.97 3.21 -22.25
N GLY A 250 -21.18 2.76 -21.00
CA GLY A 250 -21.55 3.62 -19.86
C GLY A 250 -20.42 4.57 -19.49
N LEU A 251 -19.22 4.02 -19.27
CA LEU A 251 -17.98 4.76 -19.03
C LEU A 251 -17.69 5.77 -20.15
N LEU A 252 -17.86 5.38 -21.42
CA LEU A 252 -17.63 6.29 -22.55
C LEU A 252 -18.65 7.42 -22.63
N LEU A 253 -19.93 7.15 -22.36
CA LEU A 253 -20.95 8.19 -22.26
C LEU A 253 -20.66 9.11 -21.08
N ARG A 254 -20.31 8.56 -19.91
CA ARG A 254 -19.93 9.32 -18.71
C ARG A 254 -18.71 10.20 -19.02
N GLY A 255 -17.69 9.68 -19.69
CA GLY A 255 -16.53 10.45 -20.15
C GLY A 255 -16.91 11.65 -21.02
N LEU A 256 -17.78 11.47 -22.01
CA LEU A 256 -18.29 12.62 -22.80
C LEU A 256 -19.01 13.67 -21.95
N LEU A 257 -19.82 13.24 -20.98
CA LEU A 257 -20.55 14.13 -20.08
C LEU A 257 -19.61 14.93 -19.17
N PHE A 258 -18.49 14.34 -18.75
CA PHE A 258 -17.44 15.02 -17.96
C PHE A 258 -16.41 15.79 -18.82
N GLY A 259 -16.54 15.77 -20.15
CA GLY A 259 -15.65 16.51 -21.08
C GLY A 259 -14.45 15.72 -21.61
N GLU A 260 -14.28 14.46 -21.22
CA GLU A 260 -13.15 13.57 -21.56
C GLU A 260 -13.22 13.04 -23.00
N GLN A 261 -13.24 13.96 -23.98
CA GLN A 261 -13.28 13.62 -25.41
C GLN A 261 -12.00 12.90 -25.87
N ARG A 262 -10.85 13.15 -25.24
CA ARG A 262 -9.58 12.44 -25.50
C ARG A 262 -9.73 10.94 -25.23
N LEU A 263 -10.22 10.58 -24.04
CA LEU A 263 -10.47 9.18 -23.65
C LEU A 263 -11.42 8.47 -24.63
N VAL A 264 -12.50 9.14 -25.04
CA VAL A 264 -13.51 8.55 -25.93
C VAL A 264 -13.00 8.42 -27.37
N ALA A 265 -12.22 9.39 -27.85
CA ALA A 265 -11.56 9.31 -29.15
C ALA A 265 -10.56 8.14 -29.18
N GLU A 266 -9.73 7.98 -28.14
CA GLU A 266 -8.74 6.91 -28.03
C GLU A 266 -9.42 5.53 -27.88
N ALA A 267 -10.46 5.42 -27.05
CA ALA A 267 -11.27 4.22 -26.92
C ALA A 267 -11.88 3.76 -28.26
N VAL A 268 -12.53 4.69 -28.99
CA VAL A 268 -13.12 4.37 -30.29
C VAL A 268 -12.04 4.05 -31.32
N ALA A 269 -10.91 4.77 -31.33
CA ALA A 269 -9.74 4.50 -32.18
C ALA A 269 -9.17 3.09 -31.98
N ASN A 270 -8.97 2.69 -30.72
CA ASN A 270 -8.52 1.35 -30.33
C ASN A 270 -9.52 0.26 -30.78
N LEU A 271 -10.83 0.48 -30.57
CA LEU A 271 -11.88 -0.45 -30.99
C LEU A 271 -11.96 -0.63 -32.51
N VAL A 272 -11.97 0.47 -33.28
CA VAL A 272 -12.14 0.43 -34.75
C VAL A 272 -10.83 0.26 -35.54
N ARG A 273 -9.68 0.26 -34.84
CA ARG A 273 -8.31 0.23 -35.39
C ARG A 273 -8.06 1.35 -36.41
N LEU A 274 -8.26 2.60 -35.99
CA LEU A 274 -7.93 3.81 -36.76
C LEU A 274 -7.14 4.79 -35.89
N PRO A 275 -6.34 5.72 -36.46
CA PRO A 275 -5.62 6.71 -35.66
C PRO A 275 -6.55 7.64 -34.87
N ALA A 276 -6.21 7.91 -33.61
CA ALA A 276 -6.97 8.77 -32.70
C ALA A 276 -7.34 10.13 -33.29
N ARG A 277 -6.38 10.82 -33.93
CA ARG A 277 -6.61 12.10 -34.62
C ARG A 277 -7.72 12.03 -35.68
N ARG A 278 -7.85 10.90 -36.39
CA ARG A 278 -8.91 10.70 -37.40
C ARG A 278 -10.26 10.46 -36.74
N VAL A 279 -10.30 9.77 -35.61
CA VAL A 279 -11.53 9.58 -34.82
C VAL A 279 -11.98 10.90 -34.20
N ALA A 280 -11.06 11.68 -33.60
CA ALA A 280 -11.35 13.00 -33.05
C ALA A 280 -11.88 13.99 -34.11
N ALA A 281 -11.34 13.95 -35.34
CA ALA A 281 -11.86 14.72 -36.48
C ALA A 281 -13.29 14.29 -36.88
N LEU A 282 -13.61 12.98 -36.86
CA LEU A 282 -14.96 12.50 -37.17
C LEU A 282 -15.95 12.71 -36.01
N MET A 283 -15.47 12.72 -34.77
CA MET A 283 -16.21 13.22 -33.61
C MET A 283 -16.48 14.72 -33.69
N ALA A 284 -15.75 15.48 -34.51
CA ALA A 284 -16.01 16.91 -34.65
C ALA A 284 -17.32 17.24 -35.37
N GLU A 285 -17.84 16.29 -36.14
CA GLU A 285 -19.15 16.37 -36.78
C GLU A 285 -20.03 15.21 -36.28
N PRO A 286 -20.55 15.27 -35.04
CA PRO A 286 -21.25 14.14 -34.43
C PRO A 286 -22.50 13.69 -35.22
N ARG A 287 -23.19 14.60 -35.94
CA ARG A 287 -24.33 14.23 -36.82
C ARG A 287 -23.92 13.65 -38.19
N SER A 288 -22.62 13.69 -38.53
CA SER A 288 -22.10 13.18 -39.81
C SER A 288 -22.40 11.69 -40.04
N GLY A 289 -22.33 11.26 -41.30
CA GLY A 289 -22.33 9.83 -41.63
C GLY A 289 -21.09 9.11 -41.09
N GLY A 290 -19.96 9.83 -40.95
CA GLY A 290 -18.70 9.30 -40.45
C GLY A 290 -18.77 8.86 -38.98
N TRP A 291 -19.25 9.72 -38.09
CA TRP A 291 -19.46 9.35 -36.68
C TRP A 291 -20.42 8.16 -36.53
N ARG A 292 -21.55 8.18 -37.26
CA ARG A 292 -22.53 7.08 -37.23
C ARG A 292 -21.93 5.74 -37.69
N ALA A 293 -21.05 5.76 -38.68
CA ALA A 293 -20.32 4.58 -39.12
C ALA A 293 -19.28 4.12 -38.07
N LEU A 294 -18.54 5.04 -37.44
CA LEU A 294 -17.59 4.71 -36.36
C LEU A 294 -18.29 4.11 -35.15
N HIS A 295 -19.35 4.74 -34.65
CA HIS A 295 -20.14 4.26 -33.50
C HIS A 295 -20.61 2.82 -33.71
N ARG A 296 -21.15 2.50 -34.90
CA ARG A 296 -21.55 1.13 -35.27
C ARG A 296 -20.35 0.18 -35.36
N LYS A 297 -19.25 0.59 -36.00
CA LYS A 297 -18.04 -0.22 -36.13
C LYS A 297 -17.35 -0.50 -34.79
N ALA A 298 -17.47 0.41 -33.83
CA ALA A 298 -16.96 0.26 -32.46
C ALA A 298 -17.81 -0.69 -31.60
N GLY A 299 -18.96 -1.18 -32.11
CA GLY A 299 -19.87 -2.05 -31.37
C GLY A 299 -20.72 -1.33 -30.32
N LEU A 300 -20.79 0.01 -30.36
CA LEU A 300 -21.56 0.79 -29.38
C LEU A 300 -23.08 0.59 -29.61
N PRO A 301 -23.90 0.40 -28.54
CA PRO A 301 -25.34 0.19 -28.66
C PRO A 301 -26.04 1.33 -29.41
N GLN A 302 -26.73 1.02 -30.50
CA GLN A 302 -27.42 2.01 -31.36
C GLN A 302 -28.39 2.93 -30.59
N LEU A 303 -28.96 2.39 -29.51
CA LEU A 303 -29.64 3.04 -28.38
C LEU A 303 -28.99 4.37 -27.91
N LEU A 304 -27.67 4.38 -27.79
CA LEU A 304 -26.92 5.47 -27.17
C LEU A 304 -26.46 6.54 -28.17
N LEU A 305 -26.62 6.31 -29.49
CA LEU A 305 -26.09 7.21 -30.52
C LEU A 305 -26.53 8.67 -30.31
N GLY A 306 -27.82 8.91 -30.06
CA GLY A 306 -28.35 10.26 -29.86
C GLY A 306 -27.77 10.95 -28.62
N ALA A 307 -27.58 10.20 -27.52
CA ALA A 307 -26.96 10.71 -26.31
C ALA A 307 -25.47 11.02 -26.50
N PHE A 308 -24.72 10.15 -27.21
CA PHE A 308 -23.33 10.44 -27.59
C PHE A 308 -23.22 11.68 -28.48
N GLN A 309 -24.12 11.82 -29.48
CA GLN A 309 -24.12 12.97 -30.38
C GLN A 309 -24.40 14.28 -29.63
N SER A 310 -25.45 14.31 -28.81
CA SER A 310 -25.77 15.49 -27.99
C SER A 310 -24.67 15.78 -26.96
N ALA A 311 -24.07 14.78 -26.32
CA ALA A 311 -22.98 14.98 -25.35
C ALA A 311 -21.73 15.59 -26.01
N ILE A 312 -21.36 15.14 -27.21
CA ILE A 312 -20.25 15.74 -27.97
C ILE A 312 -20.56 17.20 -28.35
N GLU A 313 -21.78 17.49 -28.81
CA GLU A 313 -22.20 18.85 -29.17
C GLU A 313 -22.21 19.78 -27.95
N ALA A 314 -22.80 19.35 -26.84
CA ALA A 314 -22.91 20.12 -25.60
C ALA A 314 -21.52 20.36 -24.97
N ALA A 315 -20.69 19.32 -24.84
CA ALA A 315 -19.34 19.47 -24.29
C ALA A 315 -18.45 20.42 -25.13
N ARG A 316 -18.68 20.53 -26.44
CA ARG A 316 -17.97 21.47 -27.33
C ARG A 316 -18.48 22.90 -27.22
N ALA A 317 -19.80 23.09 -27.14
CA ALA A 317 -20.39 24.41 -26.96
C ALA A 317 -19.91 25.07 -25.65
N GLU A 318 -19.72 24.26 -24.60
CA GLU A 318 -19.25 24.71 -23.30
C GLU A 318 -17.72 24.86 -23.20
N ALA A 319 -16.94 24.12 -23.99
CA ALA A 319 -15.46 24.19 -23.97
C ALA A 319 -14.87 25.51 -24.50
N GLY A 320 -15.67 26.39 -25.10
CA GLY A 320 -15.26 27.72 -25.54
C GLY A 320 -15.63 28.85 -24.57
N ASN A 321 -16.03 28.53 -23.34
CA ASN A 321 -16.58 29.48 -22.38
C ASN A 321 -15.68 29.57 -21.13
N ASP A 322 -14.57 30.31 -21.24
CA ASP A 322 -13.43 30.37 -20.29
C ASP A 322 -13.73 30.97 -18.89
N GLY A 323 -14.99 31.05 -18.48
CA GLY A 323 -15.40 31.62 -17.19
C GLY A 323 -15.53 30.58 -16.07
N TRP A 324 -14.47 30.37 -15.29
CA TRP A 324 -14.49 29.81 -13.91
C TRP A 324 -15.34 28.53 -13.66
N SER A 325 -15.54 27.69 -14.70
CA SER A 325 -16.59 26.65 -14.71
C SER A 325 -16.12 25.29 -15.27
N GLY A 326 -14.86 24.93 -15.04
CA GLY A 326 -14.32 23.60 -15.36
C GLY A 326 -14.83 22.51 -14.39
N GLY A 327 -14.69 21.24 -14.77
CA GLY A 327 -15.00 20.11 -13.88
C GLY A 327 -16.51 19.84 -13.71
N PRO A 328 -17.01 19.54 -12.49
CA PRO A 328 -18.40 19.10 -12.28
C PRO A 328 -19.47 20.07 -12.79
N ALA A 329 -19.24 21.39 -12.72
CA ALA A 329 -20.19 22.40 -13.20
C ALA A 329 -20.38 22.34 -14.73
N LEU A 330 -19.30 22.07 -15.48
CA LEU A 330 -19.37 21.77 -16.92
C LEU A 330 -20.25 20.53 -17.14
N ALA A 331 -19.97 19.44 -16.41
CA ALA A 331 -20.72 18.20 -16.53
C ALA A 331 -22.22 18.40 -16.21
N ARG A 332 -22.57 19.27 -15.25
CA ARG A 332 -23.95 19.61 -14.89
C ARG A 332 -24.71 20.26 -16.05
N ARG A 333 -24.08 21.19 -16.77
CA ARG A 333 -24.66 21.86 -17.94
C ARG A 333 -24.76 20.91 -19.14
N VAL A 334 -23.69 20.16 -19.42
CA VAL A 334 -23.66 19.17 -20.49
C VAL A 334 -24.76 18.12 -20.30
N ILE A 335 -24.90 17.52 -19.12
CA ILE A 335 -25.93 16.49 -18.91
C ILE A 335 -27.35 17.06 -18.92
N GLY A 336 -27.56 18.28 -18.40
CA GLY A 336 -28.84 18.97 -18.50
C GLY A 336 -29.27 19.16 -19.96
N ARG A 337 -28.33 19.51 -20.84
CA ARG A 337 -28.58 19.62 -22.28
C ARG A 337 -28.88 18.27 -22.93
N VAL A 338 -28.10 17.23 -22.63
CA VAL A 338 -28.29 15.88 -23.18
C VAL A 338 -29.65 15.31 -22.77
N ILE A 339 -30.08 15.52 -21.53
CA ILE A 339 -31.42 15.11 -21.06
C ILE A 339 -32.52 15.85 -21.83
N ALA A 340 -32.39 17.17 -22.01
CA ALA A 340 -33.38 17.97 -22.75
C ALA A 340 -33.49 17.53 -24.22
N ASP A 341 -32.35 17.33 -24.90
CA ASP A 341 -32.30 16.83 -26.28
C ASP A 341 -32.90 15.41 -26.37
N CYS A 342 -32.62 14.50 -25.43
CA CYS A 342 -33.22 13.16 -25.41
C CYS A 342 -34.73 13.16 -25.16
N VAL A 343 -35.26 14.06 -24.31
CA VAL A 343 -36.70 14.22 -24.09
C VAL A 343 -37.39 14.73 -25.36
N ALA A 344 -36.76 15.67 -26.09
CA ALA A 344 -37.30 16.22 -27.33
C ALA A 344 -37.40 15.20 -28.48
N MET A 345 -36.73 14.04 -28.41
CA MET A 345 -36.70 13.02 -29.47
C MET A 345 -37.84 11.98 -29.41
N GLY A 346 -38.58 11.87 -28.30
CA GLY A 346 -39.77 11.01 -28.20
C GLY A 346 -39.52 9.52 -27.90
N GLU A 347 -40.60 8.80 -27.60
CA GLU A 347 -40.58 7.55 -26.82
C GLU A 347 -40.58 6.25 -27.65
N ASP A 348 -39.44 5.56 -27.63
CA ASP A 348 -39.33 4.08 -27.62
C ASP A 348 -37.89 3.70 -27.19
N THR A 349 -36.91 4.45 -27.71
CA THR A 349 -35.49 4.30 -27.38
C THR A 349 -35.08 5.09 -26.11
N GLY A 350 -35.77 6.20 -25.82
CA GLY A 350 -35.38 7.17 -24.80
C GLY A 350 -35.43 6.67 -23.34
N GLY A 351 -36.42 5.87 -22.95
CA GLY A 351 -36.70 5.57 -21.54
C GLY A 351 -35.51 5.00 -20.74
N ARG A 352 -34.82 3.99 -21.28
CA ARG A 352 -33.66 3.37 -20.61
C ARG A 352 -32.44 4.30 -20.56
N VAL A 353 -32.26 5.13 -21.59
CA VAL A 353 -31.16 6.12 -21.66
C VAL A 353 -31.42 7.27 -20.69
N LEU A 354 -32.67 7.77 -20.62
CA LEU A 354 -33.08 8.81 -19.69
C LEU A 354 -32.92 8.37 -18.23
N VAL A 355 -33.23 7.12 -17.89
CA VAL A 355 -32.96 6.58 -16.54
C VAL A 355 -31.45 6.60 -16.21
N LEU A 356 -30.60 6.20 -17.16
CA LEU A 356 -29.14 6.26 -16.99
C LEU A 356 -28.63 7.70 -16.85
N LEU A 357 -29.08 8.61 -17.72
CA LEU A 357 -28.71 10.02 -17.68
C LEU A 357 -29.19 10.70 -16.39
N ARG A 358 -30.40 10.42 -15.92
CA ARG A 358 -30.89 10.92 -14.62
C ARG A 358 -30.09 10.38 -13.44
N ARG A 359 -29.58 9.13 -13.51
CA ARG A 359 -28.64 8.60 -12.50
C ARG A 359 -27.34 9.41 -12.49
N PHE A 360 -26.73 9.57 -13.66
CA PHE A 360 -25.51 10.38 -13.81
C PHE A 360 -25.74 11.86 -13.41
N GLU A 361 -26.94 12.41 -13.61
CA GLU A 361 -27.27 13.79 -13.21
C GLU A 361 -27.23 13.96 -11.68
N VAL A 362 -27.75 12.98 -10.94
CA VAL A 362 -27.69 12.97 -9.47
C VAL A 362 -26.25 12.84 -8.96
N ASP A 363 -25.42 12.02 -9.61
CA ASP A 363 -24.00 11.91 -9.27
C ASP A 363 -23.25 13.22 -9.53
N ILE A 364 -23.40 13.79 -10.73
CA ILE A 364 -22.76 15.03 -11.15
C ILE A 364 -23.15 16.18 -10.22
N ALA A 365 -24.43 16.31 -9.87
CA ALA A 365 -24.90 17.34 -8.94
C ALA A 365 -24.32 17.17 -7.52
N ARG A 366 -24.03 15.94 -7.08
CA ARG A 366 -23.33 15.69 -5.80
C ARG A 366 -21.85 16.03 -5.88
N ASP A 367 -21.19 15.67 -6.97
CA ASP A 367 -19.77 15.96 -7.18
C ASP A 367 -19.54 17.48 -7.34
N GLU A 368 -20.48 18.20 -7.97
CA GLU A 368 -20.52 19.67 -8.03
C GLU A 368 -20.75 20.31 -6.65
N ALA A 369 -21.71 19.79 -5.87
CA ALA A 369 -21.97 20.29 -4.52
C ALA A 369 -20.78 20.10 -3.56
N ARG A 370 -20.06 18.96 -3.66
CA ARG A 370 -18.82 18.72 -2.91
C ARG A 370 -17.74 19.73 -3.30
N TRP A 371 -17.47 19.88 -4.60
CA TRP A 371 -16.47 20.82 -5.10
C TRP A 371 -16.76 22.26 -4.65
N ALA A 372 -18.03 22.68 -4.68
CA ALA A 372 -18.44 23.99 -4.18
C ALA A 372 -18.24 24.13 -2.66
N ALA A 373 -18.55 23.09 -1.87
CA ALA A 373 -18.35 23.10 -0.42
C ALA A 373 -16.86 23.15 -0.05
N ASP A 374 -16.00 22.36 -0.72
CA ASP A 374 -14.55 22.36 -0.52
C ASP A 374 -13.94 23.73 -0.85
N ALA A 375 -14.41 24.38 -1.94
CA ALA A 375 -14.00 25.73 -2.30
C ALA A 375 -14.43 26.79 -1.26
N MET A 376 -15.65 26.68 -0.70
CA MET A 376 -16.11 27.55 0.39
C MET A 376 -15.25 27.38 1.65
N LEU A 377 -14.98 26.13 2.05
CA LEU A 377 -14.13 25.83 3.21
C LEU A 377 -12.69 26.35 3.03
N ALA A 378 -12.13 26.22 1.82
CA ALA A 378 -10.81 26.78 1.50
C ALA A 378 -10.79 28.32 1.59
N SER A 379 -11.82 29.00 1.07
CA SER A 379 -11.96 30.46 1.21
C SER A 379 -12.04 30.87 2.68
N MET A 380 -12.90 30.22 3.48
CA MET A 380 -13.04 30.49 4.91
C MET A 380 -11.74 30.27 5.69
N ALA A 381 -10.96 29.24 5.35
CA ALA A 381 -9.66 28.98 5.96
C ALA A 381 -8.64 30.07 5.61
N GLN A 382 -8.62 30.53 4.36
CA GLN A 382 -7.72 31.58 3.89
C GLN A 382 -8.11 32.97 4.42
N GLU A 383 -9.40 33.26 4.52
CA GLU A 383 -9.96 34.44 5.20
C GLU A 383 -9.58 34.44 6.69
N SER A 384 -9.73 33.30 7.38
CA SER A 384 -9.34 33.15 8.78
C SER A 384 -7.83 33.32 8.99
N ALA A 385 -7.00 32.72 8.14
CA ALA A 385 -5.56 32.88 8.18
C ALA A 385 -5.11 34.32 7.89
N SER A 386 -5.76 35.02 6.96
CA SER A 386 -5.48 36.42 6.67
C SER A 386 -5.95 37.37 7.78
N ALA A 387 -7.09 37.09 8.43
CA ALA A 387 -7.56 37.84 9.59
C ALA A 387 -6.59 37.68 10.78
N LEU A 388 -6.07 36.47 11.02
CA LEU A 388 -5.01 36.22 12.01
C LEU A 388 -3.71 36.96 11.67
N ALA A 389 -3.32 37.03 10.38
CA ALA A 389 -2.14 37.78 9.94
C ALA A 389 -2.30 39.31 10.11
N ILE A 390 -3.51 39.85 9.92
CA ILE A 390 -3.83 41.27 10.14
C ILE A 390 -3.91 41.62 11.64
N ALA A 391 -4.25 40.64 12.50
CA ALA A 391 -4.33 40.82 13.95
C ALA A 391 -2.97 40.80 14.68
N ALA A 392 -1.86 40.55 13.98
CA ALA A 392 -0.52 40.66 14.56
C ALA A 392 -0.17 42.14 14.83
N PRO A 393 0.17 42.55 16.07
CA PRO A 393 0.34 43.97 16.41
C PRO A 393 1.59 44.56 15.74
N ALA A 394 1.40 45.62 14.96
CA ALA A 394 2.45 46.29 14.18
C ALA A 394 3.42 47.17 15.01
N ASN A 395 3.67 46.83 16.27
CA ASN A 395 4.60 47.53 17.16
C ASN A 395 5.64 46.56 17.73
N ALA A 396 6.74 46.38 17.01
CA ALA A 396 7.99 45.85 17.53
C ALA A 396 9.07 46.92 17.32
N ASP A 397 9.29 47.74 18.34
CA ASP A 397 10.28 48.83 18.33
C ASP A 397 11.68 48.25 18.64
N PRO A 398 12.73 48.48 17.81
CA PRO A 398 14.00 47.79 17.97
C PRO A 398 15.12 48.66 18.56
N ALA A 399 15.27 48.73 19.89
CA ALA A 399 16.51 49.20 20.54
C ALA A 399 16.62 48.85 22.05
N ALA A 400 17.87 48.61 22.48
CA ALA A 400 18.38 48.57 23.86
C ALA A 400 17.88 47.40 24.77
N GLU A 401 18.68 46.82 25.67
CA GLU A 401 20.04 47.17 26.08
C GLU A 401 20.83 45.93 26.56
N SER A 402 22.16 46.00 26.50
CA SER A 402 23.08 44.95 26.91
C SER A 402 23.52 45.07 28.38
N ALA A 403 23.40 44.01 29.18
CA ALA A 403 24.18 43.85 30.42
C ALA A 403 24.24 42.38 30.90
N ASP A 404 25.45 41.83 30.91
CA ASP A 404 25.92 40.72 31.74
C ASP A 404 27.25 41.25 32.33
N PRO A 405 27.57 41.13 33.65
CA PRO A 405 28.08 39.85 34.14
C PRO A 405 27.99 39.55 35.68
N PHE A 406 28.19 38.27 36.03
CA PHE A 406 28.68 37.73 37.33
C PHE A 406 27.89 38.02 38.64
N GLY A 407 27.57 36.94 39.38
CA GLY A 407 27.16 37.04 40.79
C GLY A 407 26.81 35.68 41.44
N ALA A 408 27.82 34.92 41.86
CA ALA A 408 27.61 33.64 42.56
C ALA A 408 27.33 33.81 44.07
N LEU A 409 27.09 32.67 44.76
CA LEU A 409 26.86 32.47 46.20
C LEU A 409 25.38 32.62 46.64
N GLY A 410 24.82 31.76 47.49
CA GLY A 410 25.40 30.59 48.17
C GLY A 410 24.31 29.69 48.81
N ALA A 411 24.73 28.52 49.30
CA ALA A 411 23.84 27.50 49.86
C ALA A 411 23.35 27.78 51.29
N THR A 412 22.25 27.15 51.70
CA THR A 412 22.19 26.29 52.91
C THR A 412 21.00 25.33 52.88
N ALA A 413 21.10 24.26 53.67
CA ALA A 413 20.19 23.11 53.68
C ALA A 413 19.13 23.16 54.82
N ALA A 414 18.25 22.15 54.78
CA ALA A 414 17.71 21.41 55.94
C ALA A 414 16.27 21.71 56.44
N ASN A 415 15.39 20.74 56.15
CA ASN A 415 14.59 19.94 57.10
C ASN A 415 13.13 20.31 57.46
N ASP A 416 12.42 19.23 57.84
CA ASP A 416 11.14 19.10 58.55
C ASP A 416 9.79 19.34 57.82
N GLY A 417 8.96 18.28 57.84
CA GLY A 417 7.49 18.36 57.78
C GLY A 417 6.89 18.50 59.20
N PRO A 418 5.60 18.15 59.48
CA PRO A 418 4.69 17.28 58.70
C PRO A 418 3.22 17.78 58.60
N ALA A 419 2.29 16.86 58.26
CA ALA A 419 0.83 16.83 58.50
C ALA A 419 -0.15 17.33 57.39
N GLU A 420 -0.81 16.34 56.74
CA GLU A 420 -2.26 16.08 56.55
C GLU A 420 -3.35 17.14 56.86
N PRO A 421 -4.62 16.99 56.39
CA PRO A 421 -5.32 15.77 55.89
C PRO A 421 -5.91 15.92 54.45
N ASP A 422 -6.88 15.16 53.89
CA ASP A 422 -7.89 14.20 54.41
C ASP A 422 -8.55 13.32 53.27
N PHE A 423 -9.47 12.42 53.66
CA PHE A 423 -10.54 11.72 52.91
C PHE A 423 -10.26 10.60 51.87
N LEU A 424 -10.26 9.37 52.40
CA LEU A 424 -10.97 8.19 51.88
C LEU A 424 -12.39 8.12 52.54
N ASP A 425 -13.38 7.27 52.22
CA ASP A 425 -13.57 6.18 51.25
C ASP A 425 -15.09 6.03 50.97
N ALA A 426 -15.52 5.32 49.90
CA ALA A 426 -16.87 4.73 49.78
C ALA A 426 -17.02 3.75 48.59
N SER A 427 -16.71 2.47 48.81
CA SER A 427 -17.25 1.36 48.01
C SER A 427 -18.58 0.86 48.59
N GLU A 428 -19.58 0.52 47.77
CA GLU A 428 -20.43 -0.66 48.03
C GLU A 428 -21.26 -1.11 46.82
N SER A 429 -21.55 -2.41 46.76
CA SER A 429 -22.40 -3.07 45.75
C SER A 429 -23.70 -3.57 46.40
N PRO A 430 -24.76 -3.83 45.63
CA PRO A 430 -25.85 -4.70 46.10
C PRO A 430 -26.10 -5.91 45.20
N GLN A 431 -26.25 -7.09 45.83
CA GLN A 431 -26.98 -8.23 45.26
C GLN A 431 -28.48 -8.11 45.51
N PRO A 432 -29.31 -8.91 44.82
CA PRO A 432 -30.31 -9.69 45.56
C PRO A 432 -30.49 -11.15 45.07
N SER A 433 -31.27 -11.92 45.82
CA SER A 433 -31.30 -13.39 45.88
C SER A 433 -32.52 -14.09 45.24
N GLU A 434 -32.30 -15.34 44.82
CA GLU A 434 -33.20 -16.53 44.78
C GLU A 434 -34.69 -16.43 44.36
N HIS A 435 -35.07 -17.24 43.36
CA HIS A 435 -36.34 -18.03 43.32
C HIS A 435 -36.14 -19.32 42.48
N ALA A 436 -37.03 -20.32 42.64
CA ALA A 436 -36.67 -21.75 42.50
C ALA A 436 -37.31 -22.55 41.33
N ALA A 437 -36.52 -23.54 40.82
CA ALA A 437 -36.88 -24.89 40.32
C ALA A 437 -37.91 -25.07 39.14
N PRO A 438 -38.05 -26.26 38.48
CA PRO A 438 -37.37 -27.55 38.68
C PRO A 438 -36.84 -28.30 37.41
N ASP A 439 -36.19 -29.44 37.67
CA ASP A 439 -36.09 -30.71 36.90
C ASP A 439 -35.68 -30.79 35.40
N GLY A 440 -34.67 -31.65 35.16
CA GLY A 440 -34.84 -32.76 34.21
C GLY A 440 -33.85 -32.90 33.04
N ALA A 441 -32.73 -33.61 33.25
CA ALA A 441 -32.24 -34.71 32.38
C ALA A 441 -30.77 -35.06 32.66
N VAL A 442 -30.53 -36.29 33.12
CA VAL A 442 -29.20 -36.92 33.19
C VAL A 442 -28.82 -37.47 31.82
N LEU A 443 -27.60 -37.22 31.34
CA LEU A 443 -26.80 -38.21 30.60
C LEU A 443 -25.30 -37.96 30.85
N GLU A 444 -24.67 -38.85 31.59
CA GLU A 444 -23.20 -38.97 31.62
C GLU A 444 -22.73 -39.71 30.36
N ASN A 445 -21.57 -39.30 29.83
CA ASN A 445 -20.45 -40.20 29.57
C ASN A 445 -19.21 -39.38 29.20
N GLY A 446 -18.09 -39.64 29.87
CA GLY A 446 -16.84 -38.93 29.67
C GLY A 446 -15.93 -39.56 28.61
N SER A 447 -14.97 -38.77 28.16
CA SER A 447 -13.69 -39.27 27.64
C SER A 447 -12.61 -38.26 27.97
N ASP A 448 -11.59 -38.67 28.72
CA ASP A 448 -10.46 -37.83 29.06
C ASP A 448 -9.72 -37.37 27.80
N ALA A 449 -9.52 -36.07 27.67
CA ALA A 449 -8.61 -35.47 26.70
C ALA A 449 -7.86 -34.32 27.36
N GLU A 450 -6.56 -34.49 27.56
CA GLU A 450 -5.69 -33.41 28.03
C GLU A 450 -5.75 -32.20 27.06
N PRO A 451 -5.74 -30.96 27.56
CA PRO A 451 -5.72 -29.78 26.72
C PRO A 451 -4.36 -29.65 26.02
N GLN A 452 -4.25 -30.15 24.79
CA GLN A 452 -3.12 -29.85 23.93
C GLN A 452 -3.06 -28.34 23.64
N ALA A 453 -1.92 -27.73 23.93
CA ALA A 453 -1.67 -26.32 23.61
C ALA A 453 -1.82 -26.07 22.09
N PRO A 454 -2.27 -24.89 21.67
CA PRO A 454 -2.48 -24.59 20.25
C PRO A 454 -1.17 -24.68 19.48
N ARG A 455 -1.11 -25.62 18.52
CA ARG A 455 -0.02 -25.69 17.54
C ARG A 455 -0.04 -24.43 16.69
N THR A 456 1.06 -23.69 16.69
CA THR A 456 1.26 -22.54 15.79
C THR A 456 1.33 -23.02 14.33
N GLY A 457 0.89 -22.19 13.38
CA GLY A 457 0.77 -22.57 11.96
C GLY A 457 2.06 -23.09 11.31
N ARG A 458 3.21 -22.73 11.88
CA ARG A 458 4.55 -23.25 11.54
C ARG A 458 4.60 -24.78 11.50
N ALA A 459 3.99 -25.46 12.47
CA ALA A 459 4.03 -26.93 12.59
C ALA A 459 3.06 -27.66 11.64
N ILE A 460 2.24 -26.94 10.88
CA ILE A 460 1.29 -27.52 9.90
C ILE A 460 1.88 -27.46 8.48
N LEU A 461 2.74 -26.48 8.20
CA LEU A 461 3.32 -26.24 6.86
C LEU A 461 4.67 -26.95 6.64
N GLU A 462 5.44 -27.21 7.70
CA GLU A 462 6.76 -27.86 7.59
C GLU A 462 6.68 -29.33 7.10
N ASP A 463 5.54 -30.01 7.29
CA ASP A 463 5.35 -31.43 6.91
C ASP A 463 4.40 -31.66 5.71
N ASP A 464 3.78 -30.61 5.14
CA ASP A 464 2.83 -30.75 4.03
C ASP A 464 3.57 -30.99 2.68
N PRO A 465 3.38 -32.15 2.01
CA PRO A 465 4.02 -32.44 0.74
C PRO A 465 3.42 -31.64 -0.44
N ASP A 466 2.14 -31.27 -0.37
CA ASP A 466 1.46 -30.48 -1.40
C ASP A 466 1.92 -29.02 -1.34
N PHE A 467 2.18 -28.49 -0.13
CA PHE A 467 2.81 -27.18 0.07
C PHE A 467 4.21 -27.11 -0.56
N LYS A 468 5.05 -28.13 -0.32
CA LYS A 468 6.40 -28.22 -0.92
C LYS A 468 6.34 -28.38 -2.44
N ALA A 469 5.40 -29.15 -2.97
CA ALA A 469 5.19 -29.32 -4.40
C ALA A 469 4.69 -28.02 -5.07
N PHE A 470 3.79 -27.28 -4.42
CA PHE A 470 3.33 -25.96 -4.86
C PHE A 470 4.50 -24.98 -4.95
N PHE A 471 5.35 -24.90 -3.93
CA PHE A 471 6.51 -23.99 -3.95
C PHE A 471 7.59 -24.38 -4.97
N ALA A 472 7.84 -25.67 -5.19
CA ALA A 472 8.73 -26.11 -6.27
C ALA A 472 8.20 -25.66 -7.66
N LYS A 473 6.88 -25.68 -7.86
CA LYS A 473 6.24 -25.19 -9.08
C LYS A 473 6.31 -23.67 -9.19
N VAL A 474 6.01 -22.92 -8.14
CA VAL A 474 6.14 -21.44 -8.10
C VAL A 474 7.58 -21.02 -8.40
N ARG A 475 8.58 -21.67 -7.78
CA ARG A 475 10.01 -21.43 -8.05
C ARG A 475 10.36 -21.67 -9.52
N ALA A 476 9.85 -22.73 -10.14
CA ALA A 476 10.06 -23.00 -11.56
C ALA A 476 9.39 -21.95 -12.47
N GLU A 477 8.16 -21.52 -12.16
CA GLU A 477 7.46 -20.49 -12.94
C GLU A 477 8.06 -19.09 -12.77
N LEU A 478 8.57 -18.73 -11.59
CA LEU A 478 9.26 -17.46 -11.36
C LEU A 478 10.59 -17.40 -12.10
N VAL A 479 11.40 -18.48 -12.05
CA VAL A 479 12.65 -18.57 -12.82
C VAL A 479 12.38 -18.51 -14.33
N ALA A 480 11.30 -19.12 -14.82
CA ALA A 480 10.92 -19.08 -16.23
C ALA A 480 10.32 -17.74 -16.71
N LYS A 481 9.87 -16.86 -15.80
CA LYS A 481 9.36 -15.52 -16.10
C LYS A 481 10.39 -14.40 -15.91
N ALA A 482 11.52 -14.70 -15.25
CA ALA A 482 12.61 -13.75 -15.01
C ALA A 482 13.76 -13.85 -16.03
N ALA A 483 13.68 -14.83 -16.95
CA ALA A 483 14.60 -15.04 -18.08
C ALA A 483 13.93 -14.67 -19.41
#